data_AF-A0A536UYN7-F1
#
_entry.id   AF-A0A536UYN7-F1
#
_cell.length_a   1.000
_cell.length_b   1.000
_cell.length_c   1.000
_cell.angle_alpha   90.00
_cell.angle_beta   90.00
_cell.angle_gamma   90.00
#
_symmetry.space_group_name_H-M   'P 1'
#
loop_
_entity.id
_entity.type
_entity.pdbx_description
1 polymer ?
#
loop_
_entity_poly.entity_id
_entity_poly.type
_entity_poly.pdbx_seq_one_letter_code
_entity_poly.pdbx_strand_id
1 'polypeptide(L)'
;MKLREDIVAMRRRMHAAHPNRSDLFDLKHDPGGMVDIEFSVQYLVLAHSHAERQLTRNAGNIALLQLCGKMGLVPVDTADSAANAYREYRRLQHQVRLQGAASARVDSGPQSAHRDAVAALWNHVFGGPWALRSEPQIG
;
A
#
# COMPACT_ATOMS: atom_id res chain seq x y z
N MET A 1 -1.91 -10.37 -18.02
CA MET A 1 -1.27 -11.30 -17.07
C MET A 1 0.16 -10.89 -16.72
N LYS A 2 1.06 -10.74 -17.69
CA LYS A 2 2.49 -10.45 -17.44
C LYS A 2 2.79 -9.24 -16.53
N LEU A 3 2.16 -8.08 -16.79
CA LEU A 3 2.36 -6.87 -15.98
C LEU A 3 2.04 -7.08 -14.49
N ARG A 4 0.94 -7.78 -14.20
CA ARG A 4 0.49 -8.04 -12.82
C ARG A 4 1.54 -8.88 -12.08
N GLU A 5 1.99 -9.96 -12.70
CA GLU A 5 3.00 -10.87 -12.15
C GLU A 5 4.34 -10.17 -11.92
N ASP A 6 4.77 -9.35 -12.89
CA ASP A 6 6.04 -8.62 -12.80
C ASP A 6 6.02 -7.61 -11.65
N ILE A 7 4.89 -6.93 -11.41
CA ILE A 7 4.72 -6.01 -10.29
C ILE A 7 4.73 -6.75 -8.94
N VAL A 8 4.02 -7.88 -8.83
CA VAL A 8 4.04 -8.72 -7.60
C VAL A 8 5.46 -9.25 -7.33
N ALA A 9 6.18 -9.71 -8.36
CA ALA A 9 7.55 -10.17 -8.22
C ALA A 9 8.50 -9.04 -7.81
N MET A 10 8.35 -7.85 -8.39
CA MET A 10 9.09 -6.66 -7.99
C MET A 10 8.82 -6.27 -6.54
N ARG A 11 7.55 -6.36 -6.08
CA ARG A 11 7.18 -6.05 -4.70
C ARG A 11 7.86 -6.99 -3.70
N ARG A 12 7.88 -8.30 -3.99
CA ARG A 12 8.55 -9.32 -3.17
C ARG A 12 10.05 -9.08 -3.06
N ARG A 13 10.72 -8.77 -4.19
CA ARG A 13 12.15 -8.43 -4.19
C ARG A 13 12.44 -7.17 -3.37
N MET A 14 11.61 -6.14 -3.50
CA MET A 14 11.76 -4.91 -2.73
C MET A 14 11.61 -5.15 -1.22
N HIS A 15 10.67 -6.00 -0.80
CA HIS A 15 10.53 -6.39 0.61
C HIS A 15 11.77 -7.14 1.12
N ALA A 16 12.27 -8.11 0.35
CA ALA A 16 13.44 -8.90 0.74
C ALA A 16 14.70 -8.02 0.93
N ALA A 17 14.80 -6.90 0.21
CA ALA A 17 15.88 -5.92 0.37
C ALA A 17 15.73 -5.00 1.59
N HIS A 18 14.54 -4.94 2.21
CA HIS A 18 14.23 -4.10 3.37
C HIS A 18 13.63 -4.94 4.51
N PRO A 19 14.37 -5.93 5.05
CA PRO A 19 13.84 -6.81 6.08
C PRO A 19 13.52 -6.02 7.35
N ASN A 20 12.31 -6.22 7.87
CA ASN A 20 11.93 -5.80 9.20
C ASN A 20 12.10 -6.98 10.16
N ARG A 21 13.04 -6.86 11.12
CA ARG A 21 13.34 -7.88 12.14
C ARG A 21 12.83 -7.52 13.54
N SER A 22 12.02 -6.46 13.64
CA SER A 22 11.40 -6.03 14.89
C SER A 22 9.91 -6.37 14.88
N ASP A 23 9.29 -6.38 16.06
CA ASP A 23 7.84 -6.58 16.22
C ASP A 23 7.00 -5.33 15.85
N LEU A 24 7.69 -4.22 15.56
CA LEU A 24 7.07 -3.00 15.06
C LEU A 24 6.67 -3.16 13.59
N PHE A 25 5.64 -2.42 13.17
CA PHE A 25 5.21 -2.34 11.78
C PHE A 25 6.01 -1.28 11.02
N ASP A 26 6.66 -1.66 9.91
CA ASP A 26 7.29 -0.75 8.96
C ASP A 26 6.22 -0.11 8.05
N LEU A 27 5.97 1.18 8.26
CA LEU A 27 4.94 1.95 7.54
C LEU A 27 5.11 1.92 6.01
N LYS A 28 6.30 1.61 5.51
CA LYS A 28 6.58 1.57 4.07
C LYS A 28 6.57 0.14 3.54
N HIS A 29 7.41 -0.72 4.09
CA HIS A 29 7.84 -1.95 3.40
C HIS A 29 7.14 -3.22 3.88
N ASP A 30 6.45 -3.19 5.01
CA ASP A 30 5.71 -4.36 5.49
C ASP A 30 4.39 -4.56 4.72
N PRO A 31 3.81 -5.77 4.75
CA PRO A 31 2.49 -6.04 4.19
C PRO A 31 1.42 -5.10 4.77
N GLY A 32 0.70 -4.42 3.89
CA GLY A 32 -0.27 -3.40 4.26
C GLY A 32 0.32 -2.00 4.46
N GLY A 33 1.60 -1.79 4.10
CA GLY A 33 2.30 -0.50 4.15
C GLY A 33 2.11 0.37 2.90
N MET A 34 2.73 1.55 2.91
CA MET A 34 2.61 2.54 1.82
C MET A 34 2.99 2.01 0.45
N VAL A 35 4.02 1.14 0.37
CA VAL A 35 4.51 0.61 -0.91
C VAL A 35 3.46 -0.27 -1.59
N ASP A 36 2.63 -0.98 -0.82
CA ASP A 36 1.54 -1.79 -1.38
C ASP A 36 0.49 -0.91 -2.08
N ILE A 37 0.22 0.29 -1.53
CA ILE A 37 -0.66 1.30 -2.13
C ILE A 37 -0.03 1.86 -3.41
N GLU A 38 1.25 2.23 -3.35
CA GLU A 38 1.99 2.79 -4.49
C GLU A 38 1.99 1.81 -5.68
N PHE A 39 2.26 0.53 -5.44
CA PHE A 39 2.23 -0.51 -6.45
C PHE A 39 0.83 -0.76 -7.00
N SER A 40 -0.20 -0.73 -6.15
CA SER A 40 -1.60 -0.88 -6.58
C SER A 40 -2.02 0.26 -7.50
N VAL A 41 -1.71 1.51 -7.14
CA VAL A 41 -1.99 2.69 -7.97
C VAL A 41 -1.21 2.65 -9.28
N GLN A 42 0.08 2.34 -9.24
CA GLN A 42 0.92 2.23 -10.44
C GLN A 42 0.39 1.17 -11.40
N TYR A 43 -0.01 -0.01 -10.89
CA TYR A 43 -0.64 -1.03 -11.73
C TYR A 43 -1.94 -0.51 -12.35
N LEU A 44 -2.83 0.12 -11.59
CA LEU A 44 -4.10 0.63 -12.10
C LEU A 44 -3.88 1.68 -13.20
N VAL A 45 -2.91 2.59 -13.02
CA VAL A 45 -2.54 3.57 -14.05
C VAL A 45 -2.00 2.85 -15.30
N LEU A 46 -1.06 1.92 -15.16
CA LEU A 46 -0.48 1.21 -16.30
C LEU A 46 -1.51 0.33 -17.03
N ALA A 47 -2.42 -0.29 -16.31
CA ALA A 47 -3.44 -1.18 -16.87
C ALA A 47 -4.57 -0.43 -17.60
N HIS A 48 -4.90 0.80 -17.17
CA HIS A 48 -6.09 1.50 -17.66
C HIS A 48 -5.83 2.82 -18.39
N SER A 49 -4.62 3.40 -18.30
CA SER A 49 -4.31 4.72 -18.90
C SER A 49 -4.50 4.80 -20.42
N HIS A 50 -4.45 3.68 -21.14
CA HIS A 50 -4.75 3.63 -22.57
C HIS A 50 -6.20 4.03 -22.86
N ALA A 51 -7.15 3.54 -22.06
CA ALA A 51 -8.57 3.88 -22.19
C ALA A 51 -8.92 5.17 -21.43
N GLU A 52 -8.21 5.45 -20.33
CA GLU A 52 -8.60 6.43 -19.33
C GLU A 52 -7.48 7.45 -19.09
N ARG A 53 -7.35 8.40 -20.03
CA ARG A 53 -6.28 9.43 -20.00
C ARG A 53 -6.24 10.25 -18.71
N GLN A 54 -7.33 10.34 -17.95
CA GLN A 54 -7.36 11.03 -16.67
C GLN A 54 -6.43 10.42 -15.61
N LEU A 55 -6.06 9.14 -15.74
CA LEU A 55 -5.10 8.46 -14.86
C LEU A 55 -3.65 8.88 -15.09
N THR A 56 -3.32 9.55 -16.19
CA THR A 56 -1.94 10.01 -16.47
C THR A 56 -1.65 11.41 -15.94
N ARG A 57 -2.64 12.05 -15.29
CA ARG A 57 -2.44 13.33 -14.62
C ARG A 57 -1.38 13.18 -13.53
N ASN A 58 -0.49 14.17 -13.41
CA ASN A 58 0.49 14.23 -12.34
C ASN A 58 -0.20 14.53 -10.99
N ALA A 59 -0.80 13.50 -10.40
CA ALA A 59 -1.56 13.54 -9.16
C ALA A 59 -0.97 12.57 -8.14
N GLY A 60 -1.14 12.86 -6.84
CA GLY A 60 -0.68 11.98 -5.77
C GLY A 60 -1.55 10.73 -5.61
N ASN A 61 -1.02 9.69 -4.93
CA ASN A 61 -1.69 8.40 -4.73
C ASN A 61 -3.13 8.52 -4.20
N ILE A 62 -3.40 9.44 -3.28
CA ILE A 62 -4.74 9.67 -2.73
C ILE A 62 -5.72 10.07 -3.84
N ALA A 63 -5.35 11.06 -4.66
CA ALA A 63 -6.21 11.54 -5.73
C ALA A 63 -6.42 10.48 -6.82
N LEU A 64 -5.37 9.72 -7.15
CA LEU A 64 -5.47 8.61 -8.11
C LEU A 64 -6.33 7.47 -7.59
N LEU A 65 -6.23 7.10 -6.30
CA LEU A 65 -7.11 6.09 -5.69
C LEU A 65 -8.58 6.52 -5.76
N GLN A 66 -8.88 7.75 -5.37
CA GLN A 66 -10.24 8.29 -5.43
C GLN A 66 -10.77 8.31 -6.86
N LEU A 67 -9.92 8.62 -7.84
CA LEU A 67 -10.30 8.56 -9.25
C LEU A 67 -10.61 7.13 -9.69
N CYS A 68 -9.75 6.16 -9.33
CA CYS A 68 -9.97 4.74 -9.60
C CYS A 68 -11.29 4.24 -8.99
N GLY A 69 -11.62 4.69 -7.76
CA GLY A 69 -12.90 4.40 -7.11
C GLY A 69 -14.09 4.96 -7.89
N LYS A 70 -14.03 6.23 -8.29
CA LYS A 70 -15.09 6.89 -9.10
C LYS A 70 -15.32 6.21 -10.46
N MET A 71 -14.28 5.61 -11.02
CA MET A 71 -14.33 4.86 -12.28
C MET A 71 -14.76 3.41 -12.12
N GLY A 72 -14.96 2.93 -10.89
CA GLY A 72 -15.32 1.53 -10.61
C GLY A 72 -14.19 0.53 -10.82
N LEU A 73 -12.93 0.97 -10.93
CA LEU A 73 -11.77 0.07 -11.06
C LEU A 73 -11.47 -0.67 -9.74
N VAL A 74 -11.84 -0.03 -8.63
CA VAL A 74 -11.82 -0.57 -7.27
C VAL A 74 -13.11 -0.11 -6.56
N PRO A 75 -13.63 -0.85 -5.57
CA PRO A 75 -14.75 -0.36 -4.77
C PRO A 75 -14.41 0.98 -4.13
N VAL A 76 -15.37 1.91 -4.10
CA VAL A 76 -15.17 3.27 -3.57
C VAL A 76 -14.71 3.23 -2.11
N ASP A 77 -15.35 2.42 -1.28
CA ASP A 77 -15.00 2.29 0.14
C ASP A 77 -13.57 1.75 0.34
N THR A 78 -13.11 0.84 -0.54
CA THR A 78 -11.73 0.32 -0.53
C THR A 78 -10.74 1.42 -0.92
N ALA A 79 -11.06 2.22 -1.95
CA ALA A 79 -10.22 3.35 -2.35
C ALA A 79 -10.08 4.40 -1.23
N ASP A 80 -11.19 4.78 -0.61
CA ASP A 80 -11.21 5.78 0.45
C ASP A 80 -10.50 5.29 1.72
N SER A 81 -10.72 4.03 2.10
CA SER A 81 -10.05 3.42 3.26
C SER A 81 -8.54 3.31 3.05
N ALA A 82 -8.08 2.91 1.85
CA ALA A 82 -6.67 2.88 1.52
C ALA A 82 -6.05 4.29 1.42
N ALA A 83 -6.79 5.27 0.90
CA ALA A 83 -6.36 6.67 0.87
C ALA A 83 -6.20 7.24 2.29
N ASN A 84 -7.10 6.90 3.21
CA ASN A 84 -7.00 7.26 4.62
C ASN A 84 -5.80 6.60 5.30
N ALA A 85 -5.55 5.31 5.05
CA ALA A 85 -4.35 4.62 5.50
C ALA A 85 -3.07 5.30 5.00
N TYR A 86 -3.00 5.65 3.71
CA TYR A 86 -1.83 6.35 3.15
C TYR A 86 -1.60 7.71 3.82
N ARG A 87 -2.67 8.48 4.08
CA ARG A 87 -2.58 9.77 4.77
C ARG A 87 -2.01 9.60 6.18
N GLU A 88 -2.50 8.61 6.92
CA GLU A 88 -2.04 8.31 8.27
C GLU A 88 -0.56 7.86 8.27
N TYR A 89 -0.18 6.96 7.37
CA TYR A 89 1.21 6.51 7.29
C TYR A 89 2.17 7.63 6.92
N ARG A 90 1.77 8.57 6.05
CA ARG A 90 2.56 9.78 5.75
C ARG A 90 2.73 10.67 6.98
N ARG A 91 1.66 10.82 7.79
CA ARG A 91 1.69 11.59 9.04
C ARG A 91 2.64 10.95 10.05
N LEU A 92 2.49 9.64 10.30
CA LEU A 92 3.35 8.89 11.22
C LEU A 92 4.81 8.85 10.76
N GLN A 93 5.06 8.61 9.47
CA GLN A 93 6.42 8.65 8.90
C GLN A 93 7.08 10.02 9.14
N HIS A 94 6.33 11.11 8.97
CA HIS A 94 6.86 12.45 9.25
C HIS A 94 7.19 12.63 10.73
N GLN A 95 6.31 12.19 11.63
CA GLN A 95 6.53 12.26 13.08
C GLN A 95 7.77 11.47 13.53
N VAL A 96 7.91 10.22 13.08
CA VAL A 96 9.05 9.36 13.41
C VAL A 96 10.37 9.97 12.91
N ARG A 97 10.37 10.58 11.71
CA ARG A 97 11.54 11.30 11.19
C ARG A 97 11.93 12.51 12.02
N LEU A 98 10.95 13.30 12.50
CA LEU A 98 11.22 14.44 13.37
C LEU A 98 11.82 14.02 14.72
N GLN A 99 11.55 12.80 15.16
CA GLN A 99 12.14 12.20 16.36
C GLN A 99 13.55 11.62 16.13
N GLY A 100 14.10 11.74 14.91
CA GLY A 100 15.46 11.29 14.58
C GLY A 100 15.59 9.79 14.31
N ALA A 101 14.48 9.05 14.25
CA ALA A 101 14.53 7.62 13.98
C ALA A 101 14.89 7.30 12.53
N ALA A 102 15.83 6.37 12.35
CA ALA A 102 16.31 5.94 11.04
C ALA A 102 15.29 5.11 10.24
N SER A 103 14.31 4.49 10.93
CA SER A 103 13.29 3.64 10.31
C SER A 103 11.89 4.12 10.72
N ALA A 104 10.96 4.18 9.75
CA ALA A 104 9.58 4.59 9.95
C ALA A 104 8.73 3.43 10.49
N ARG A 105 9.05 2.99 11.71
CA ARG A 105 8.41 1.84 12.38
C ARG A 105 7.58 2.29 13.57
N VAL A 106 6.40 1.69 13.74
CA VAL A 106 5.43 2.03 14.79
C VAL A 106 4.76 0.78 15.35
N ASP A 107 4.04 0.90 16.45
CA ASP A 107 3.24 -0.20 16.99
C ASP A 107 2.20 -0.68 15.96
N SER A 108 2.14 -1.99 15.77
CA SER A 108 1.29 -2.62 14.75
C SER A 108 -0.20 -2.59 15.11
N GLY A 109 -0.53 -2.68 16.40
CA GLY A 109 -1.91 -2.75 16.91
C GLY A 109 -2.80 -1.60 16.46
N PRO A 110 -2.42 -0.33 16.74
CA PRO A 110 -3.18 0.84 16.30
C PRO A 110 -3.35 0.93 14.77
N GLN A 111 -2.49 0.27 14.00
CA GLN A 111 -2.48 0.31 12.54
C GLN A 111 -3.24 -0.86 11.90
N SER A 112 -3.83 -1.77 12.67
CA SER A 112 -4.47 -2.98 12.11
C SER A 112 -5.53 -2.66 11.06
N ALA A 113 -6.45 -1.75 11.34
CA ALA A 113 -7.52 -1.38 10.41
C ALA A 113 -6.97 -0.77 9.10
N HIS A 114 -5.91 0.05 9.20
CA HIS A 114 -5.24 0.61 8.02
C HIS A 114 -4.53 -0.48 7.20
N ARG A 115 -3.86 -1.42 7.86
CA ARG A 115 -3.22 -2.57 7.19
C ARG A 115 -4.25 -3.44 6.47
N ASP A 116 -5.40 -3.66 7.08
CA ASP A 116 -6.50 -4.42 6.47
C ASP A 116 -7.09 -3.72 5.26
N ALA A 117 -7.29 -2.40 5.32
CA ALA A 117 -7.72 -1.62 4.17
C ALA A 117 -6.74 -1.71 2.99
N VAL A 118 -5.44 -1.64 3.26
CA VAL A 118 -4.41 -1.77 2.22
C VAL A 118 -4.35 -3.20 1.68
N ALA A 119 -4.49 -4.21 2.54
CA ALA A 119 -4.56 -5.61 2.10
C ALA A 119 -5.80 -5.86 1.23
N ALA A 120 -6.95 -5.26 1.55
CA ALA A 120 -8.16 -5.35 0.74
C ALA A 120 -7.97 -4.72 -0.65
N LEU A 121 -7.35 -3.54 -0.72
CA LEU A 121 -6.97 -2.91 -1.98
C LEU A 121 -6.05 -3.83 -2.79
N TRP A 122 -4.98 -4.33 -2.17
CA TRP A 122 -4.02 -5.21 -2.82
C TRP A 122 -4.70 -6.48 -3.38
N ASN A 123 -5.53 -7.14 -2.57
CA ASN A 123 -6.23 -8.35 -2.95
C ASN A 123 -7.19 -8.11 -4.11
N HIS A 124 -7.91 -6.98 -4.11
CA HIS A 124 -8.76 -6.60 -5.24
C HIS A 124 -7.95 -6.43 -6.53
N VAL A 125 -6.81 -5.73 -6.44
CA VAL A 125 -5.99 -5.41 -7.62
C VAL A 125 -5.22 -6.62 -8.15
N PHE A 126 -4.66 -7.46 -7.27
CA PHE A 126 -3.72 -8.53 -7.63
C PHE A 126 -4.31 -9.94 -7.50
N GLY A 127 -5.44 -10.11 -6.82
CA GLY A 127 -6.13 -11.40 -6.65
C GLY A 127 -5.64 -12.24 -5.47
N GLY A 128 -4.79 -11.70 -4.61
CA GLY A 128 -4.31 -12.39 -3.41
C GLY A 128 -3.10 -11.72 -2.77
N PRO A 129 -2.71 -12.16 -1.55
CA PRO A 129 -1.62 -11.56 -0.81
C PRO A 129 -0.27 -11.85 -1.47
N TRP A 130 0.63 -10.85 -1.47
CA TRP A 130 2.00 -11.04 -1.97
C TRP A 130 2.95 -11.64 -0.92
N ALA A 131 2.60 -11.49 0.36
CA ALA A 131 3.27 -12.07 1.53
C ALA A 131 2.24 -12.60 2.52
N LEU A 132 2.57 -13.69 3.23
CA LEU A 132 1.78 -14.18 4.35
C LEU A 132 1.88 -13.16 5.49
N ARG A 133 0.76 -12.87 6.17
CA ARG A 133 0.81 -12.07 7.40
C ARG A 133 1.60 -12.88 8.42
N SER A 134 2.65 -12.30 8.98
CA SER A 134 3.20 -12.81 10.24
C SER A 134 2.09 -12.67 11.28
N GLU A 135 1.60 -13.79 11.80
CA GLU A 135 0.71 -13.76 12.97
C GLU A 135 1.47 -13.08 14.12
N PRO A 136 0.79 -12.26 14.96
CA PRO A 136 1.42 -11.80 16.19
C PRO A 136 1.80 -13.04 17.00
N GLN A 137 3.10 -13.23 17.27
CA GLN A 137 3.54 -14.17 18.29
C GLN A 137 2.95 -13.67 19.61
N ILE A 138 1.85 -14.27 20.03
CA ILE A 138 1.30 -14.05 21.37
C ILE A 138 2.30 -14.73 22.32
N GLY A 139 3.15 -13.92 22.94
CA GLY A 139 4.02 -14.31 24.06
C GLY A 139 3.37 -13.98 25.39
#